data_AF-A0A817PB15-F1
#
_entry.id   AF-A0A817PB15-F1
#
_cell.length_a   1.000
_cell.length_b   1.000
_cell.length_c   1.000
_cell.angle_alpha   90.00
_cell.angle_beta   90.00
_cell.angle_gamma   90.00
#
_symmetry.space_group_name_H-M   'P 1'
#
loop_
_entity.id
_entity.type
_entity.pdbx_description
1 polymer ?
#
loop_
_entity_poly.entity_id
_entity_poly.type
_entity_poly.pdbx_seq_one_letter_code
_entity_poly.pdbx_strand_id
1 'polypeptide(L)'
;MLLSCTCFPFTLLCIVALLSLSLATKQKIYYGEAELIHQLLTNTSEWTYVQKNADGFYVNFIEMDVILSPDDLHGFFKLFTNKFVYYESDADPHHQPLDKDKASIETFHNVGWNIIYTSQNYGWTEERDEILGYYNLTEHVLRRPDFVQLGPWTLSGNISNDPGIGPYSNAQYRAWINQSDGVSTDGPLGYWQIDFQQMREGSYSVVQYAHSISKLAAVMLCPYGAGVVTYNSTRDYVTVGISAIHGHEDNDADPDIWIIFEYADNVIPAVPEQISGYPANSTTGMAFYALKHRDGEAETLDLYIDEGKIGQFAYVTQSTKPDMILNSNGAAGTTLNYTLHVADYSSWLDYAACIRVRISTDQQDGWHIRYSIGEVDITETITSVDGFIFVRENRVRPNTVQSINVSFTQTSMVHHSMTLTIELAAHRGSTVVDSLRIMA
;
A
#
# COMPACT_ATOMS: atom_id res chain seq x y z
N MET A 1 31.78 -31.32 -55.46
CA MET A 1 32.07 -30.35 -54.37
C MET A 1 30.72 -29.92 -53.83
N LEU A 2 30.14 -30.56 -52.81
CA LEU A 2 30.52 -30.63 -51.39
C LEU A 2 30.64 -29.26 -50.70
N LEU A 3 29.94 -29.18 -49.54
CA LEU A 3 29.90 -28.18 -48.46
C LEU A 3 28.74 -27.15 -48.58
N SER A 4 27.60 -27.32 -47.90
CA SER A 4 27.29 -27.18 -46.44
C SER A 4 27.18 -25.71 -46.02
N CYS A 5 26.02 -25.21 -45.62
CA CYS A 5 25.56 -24.97 -44.22
C CYS A 5 24.65 -23.72 -44.32
N THR A 6 23.62 -23.42 -43.52
CA THR A 6 22.96 -24.00 -42.35
C THR A 6 21.66 -23.19 -42.17
N CYS A 7 20.63 -23.85 -41.64
CA CYS A 7 19.38 -23.26 -41.20
C CYS A 7 19.56 -22.08 -40.23
N PHE A 8 18.71 -21.06 -40.33
CA PHE A 8 18.32 -20.23 -39.20
C PHE A 8 16.79 -20.02 -39.27
N PRO A 9 16.02 -20.43 -38.24
CA PRO A 9 14.59 -20.17 -38.20
C PRO A 9 14.36 -18.70 -37.83
N PHE A 10 13.51 -18.03 -38.60
CA PHE A 10 12.95 -16.73 -38.24
C PHE A 10 12.12 -16.89 -36.95
N THR A 11 12.73 -16.46 -35.84
CA THR A 11 12.13 -15.69 -34.76
C THR A 11 10.65 -15.95 -34.47
N LEU A 12 10.37 -17.10 -33.84
CA LEU A 12 9.19 -17.29 -33.00
C LEU A 12 9.45 -16.61 -31.66
N LEU A 13 9.37 -15.27 -31.61
CA LEU A 13 9.50 -14.52 -30.37
C LEU A 13 8.68 -13.23 -30.46
N CYS A 14 7.35 -13.32 -30.30
CA CYS A 14 6.54 -12.11 -30.08
C CYS A 14 5.14 -12.31 -29.49
N ILE A 15 4.78 -13.49 -28.98
CA ILE A 15 3.47 -13.69 -28.32
C ILE A 15 3.60 -14.63 -27.11
N VAL A 16 4.31 -14.16 -26.08
CA VAL A 16 4.07 -14.58 -24.67
C VAL A 16 3.97 -13.29 -23.83
N ALA A 17 3.22 -12.32 -24.35
CA ALA A 17 2.87 -11.07 -23.67
C ALA A 17 1.34 -10.91 -23.59
N LEU A 18 0.63 -12.03 -23.49
CA LEU A 18 -0.80 -12.08 -23.26
C LEU A 18 -1.04 -12.91 -22.01
N LEU A 19 -1.57 -12.23 -20.98
CA LEU A 19 -2.21 -12.79 -19.78
C LEU A 19 -1.30 -13.21 -18.62
N SER A 20 -0.32 -12.38 -18.24
CA SER A 20 -0.20 -12.11 -16.81
C SER A 20 -1.17 -10.98 -16.50
N LEU A 21 -2.38 -11.30 -16.06
CA LEU A 21 -3.22 -10.32 -15.37
C LEU A 21 -2.34 -9.77 -14.24
N SER A 22 -1.81 -8.56 -14.40
CA SER A 22 -0.91 -7.95 -13.43
C SER A 22 -1.72 -7.75 -12.16
N LEU A 23 -1.53 -8.63 -11.17
CA LEU A 23 -2.21 -8.49 -9.88
C LEU A 23 -1.96 -7.07 -9.35
N ALA A 24 -2.98 -6.49 -8.74
CA ALA A 24 -2.86 -5.21 -8.05
C ALA A 24 -1.60 -5.21 -7.16
N THR A 25 -0.84 -4.11 -7.19
CA THR A 25 0.42 -4.03 -6.45
C THR A 25 0.14 -3.79 -4.98
N LYS A 26 0.86 -4.53 -4.11
CA LYS A 26 0.79 -4.36 -2.66
C LYS A 26 1.42 -3.02 -2.26
N GLN A 27 0.75 -2.27 -1.38
CA GLN A 27 1.30 -1.05 -0.79
C GLN A 27 2.64 -1.30 -0.09
N LYS A 28 3.52 -0.29 -0.14
CA LYS A 28 4.81 -0.31 0.55
C LYS A 28 4.74 0.48 1.84
N ILE A 29 5.43 0.00 2.87
CA ILE A 29 5.52 0.71 4.15
C ILE A 29 6.99 0.91 4.47
N TYR A 30 7.42 2.17 4.47
CA TYR A 30 8.75 2.59 4.88
C TYR A 30 8.67 3.23 6.26
N TYR A 31 9.65 2.91 7.11
CA TYR A 31 9.71 3.40 8.48
C TYR A 31 11.05 4.10 8.74
N GLY A 32 11.00 5.25 9.42
CA GLY A 32 12.16 6.00 9.87
C GLY A 32 11.88 6.78 11.15
N GLU A 33 12.91 7.38 11.72
CA GLU A 33 12.87 8.10 12.99
C GLU A 33 14.06 9.05 13.02
N ALA A 34 13.85 10.34 13.31
CA ALA A 34 14.93 11.31 13.36
C ALA A 34 15.49 11.47 14.77
N GLU A 35 14.65 11.81 15.75
CA GLU A 35 15.14 12.29 17.05
C GLU A 35 15.47 11.15 18.03
N LEU A 36 14.80 10.00 17.90
CA LEU A 36 14.95 8.88 18.83
C LEU A 36 15.65 7.64 18.24
N ILE A 37 16.48 7.81 17.21
CA ILE A 37 17.21 6.71 16.53
C ILE A 37 17.91 5.74 17.49
N HIS A 38 18.52 6.24 18.56
CA HIS A 38 19.26 5.42 19.50
C HIS A 38 18.34 4.57 20.40
N GLN A 39 17.08 4.97 20.60
CA GLN A 39 16.10 4.10 21.26
C GLN A 39 15.83 2.86 20.41
N LEU A 40 15.70 3.03 19.09
CA LEU A 40 15.49 1.92 18.16
C LEU A 40 16.68 0.95 18.13
N LEU A 41 17.91 1.49 18.11
CA LEU A 41 19.14 0.69 18.10
C LEU A 41 19.43 0.00 19.44
N THR A 42 18.95 0.55 20.56
CA THR A 42 19.17 -0.01 21.90
C THR A 42 18.08 -1.02 22.29
N ASN A 43 16.83 -0.75 21.96
CA ASN A 43 15.66 -1.54 22.40
C ASN A 43 15.13 -2.42 21.27
N THR A 44 16.01 -3.14 20.58
CA THR A 44 15.68 -3.88 19.34
C THR A 44 14.61 -4.96 19.54
N SER A 45 14.46 -5.51 20.74
CA SER A 45 13.43 -6.51 21.06
C SER A 45 12.01 -5.94 21.12
N GLU A 46 11.85 -4.62 21.19
CA GLU A 46 10.55 -3.98 21.36
C GLU A 46 9.85 -3.64 20.04
N TRP A 47 10.51 -3.86 18.89
CA TRP A 47 9.97 -3.53 17.56
C TRP A 47 10.35 -4.55 16.47
N THR A 48 10.38 -5.83 16.83
CA THR A 48 10.84 -6.91 15.92
C THR A 48 9.91 -7.16 14.74
N TYR A 49 8.61 -6.89 14.88
CA TYR A 49 7.66 -7.08 13.79
C TYR A 49 7.90 -6.04 12.69
N VAL A 50 8.11 -4.78 13.05
CA VAL A 50 8.44 -3.71 12.09
C VAL A 50 9.76 -4.02 11.38
N GLN A 51 10.82 -4.41 12.10
CA GLN A 51 12.12 -4.80 11.51
C GLN A 51 11.98 -5.88 10.43
N LYS A 52 11.09 -6.84 10.64
CA LYS A 52 10.89 -7.98 9.74
C LYS A 52 10.01 -7.67 8.53
N ASN A 53 9.01 -6.80 8.70
CA ASN A 53 7.91 -6.67 7.73
C ASN A 53 7.84 -5.30 7.02
N ALA A 54 8.48 -4.25 7.54
CA ALA A 54 8.64 -2.99 6.81
C ALA A 54 9.37 -3.23 5.48
N ASP A 55 8.92 -2.60 4.39
CA ASP A 55 9.55 -2.76 3.08
C ASP A 55 10.92 -2.10 3.02
N GLY A 56 11.20 -1.13 3.89
CA GLY A 56 12.52 -0.53 4.00
C GLY A 56 12.61 0.57 5.05
N PHE A 57 13.78 1.18 5.07
CA PHE A 57 14.11 2.31 5.93
C PHE A 57 13.84 3.63 5.21
N TYR A 58 13.16 4.55 5.88
CA TYR A 58 13.02 5.93 5.43
C TYR A 58 14.07 6.81 6.09
N VAL A 59 14.63 7.75 5.35
CA VAL A 59 15.61 8.72 5.87
C VAL A 59 15.65 9.96 4.98
N ASN A 60 15.78 11.13 5.59
CA ASN A 60 15.93 12.39 4.87
C ASN A 60 17.35 12.97 4.91
N PHE A 61 17.59 13.98 4.09
CA PHE A 61 18.87 14.66 3.95
C PHE A 61 19.36 15.31 5.26
N ILE A 62 18.45 15.83 6.09
CA ILE A 62 18.81 16.44 7.39
C ILE A 62 19.42 15.37 8.29
N GLU A 63 18.78 14.20 8.37
CA GLU A 63 19.30 13.11 9.18
C GLU A 63 20.68 12.66 8.71
N MET A 64 20.87 12.51 7.40
CA MET A 64 22.14 12.13 6.81
C MET A 64 23.27 13.13 7.09
N ASP A 65 22.94 14.42 7.22
CA ASP A 65 23.92 15.48 7.43
C ASP A 65 24.26 15.71 8.90
N VAL A 66 23.27 15.63 9.80
CA VAL A 66 23.43 16.14 11.17
C VAL A 66 23.04 15.16 12.27
N ILE A 67 22.35 14.04 11.98
CA ILE A 67 21.85 13.12 13.02
C ILE A 67 22.51 11.74 12.93
N LEU A 68 22.47 11.10 11.76
CA LEU A 68 22.92 9.72 11.57
C LEU A 68 24.41 9.65 11.25
N SER A 69 25.12 8.81 12.00
CA SER A 69 26.47 8.38 11.62
C SER A 69 26.43 7.15 10.69
N PRO A 70 27.51 6.86 9.94
CA PRO A 70 27.64 5.59 9.21
C PRO A 70 27.46 4.35 10.08
N ASP A 71 27.84 4.41 11.36
CA ASP A 71 27.67 3.31 12.31
C ASP A 71 26.19 3.11 12.68
N ASP A 72 25.41 4.18 12.82
CA ASP A 72 23.96 4.10 13.04
C ASP A 72 23.26 3.46 11.84
N LEU A 73 23.60 3.91 10.62
CA LEU A 73 23.09 3.31 9.37
C LEU A 73 23.42 1.83 9.27
N HIS A 74 24.62 1.43 9.69
CA HIS A 74 25.03 0.02 9.73
C HIS A 74 24.30 -0.76 10.84
N GLY A 75 23.98 -0.11 11.96
CA GLY A 75 23.09 -0.63 13.00
C GLY A 75 21.71 -0.95 12.45
N PHE A 76 21.05 0.01 11.82
CA PHE A 76 19.75 -0.21 11.19
C PHE A 76 19.80 -1.26 10.07
N PHE A 77 20.88 -1.26 9.27
CA PHE A 77 21.08 -2.28 8.23
C PHE A 77 21.05 -3.69 8.81
N LYS A 78 21.56 -3.92 10.03
CA LYS A 78 21.51 -5.25 10.66
C LYS A 78 20.10 -5.63 11.13
N LEU A 79 19.28 -4.66 11.50
CA LEU A 79 17.95 -4.90 12.08
C LEU A 79 16.89 -5.19 11.01
N PHE A 80 16.82 -4.38 9.96
CA PHE A 80 15.80 -4.56 8.93
C PHE A 80 16.01 -5.82 8.11
N THR A 81 14.97 -6.61 7.86
CA THR A 81 15.07 -7.75 6.94
C THR A 81 15.20 -7.28 5.50
N ASN A 82 14.37 -6.33 5.08
CA ASN A 82 14.44 -5.72 3.76
C ASN A 82 15.52 -4.64 3.73
N LYS A 83 16.48 -4.75 2.82
CA LYS A 83 17.64 -3.85 2.72
C LYS A 83 17.37 -2.69 1.75
N PHE A 84 16.15 -2.16 1.77
CA PHE A 84 15.74 -1.07 0.90
C PHE A 84 15.69 0.25 1.65
N VAL A 85 16.00 1.33 0.94
CA VAL A 85 15.92 2.71 1.44
C VAL A 85 15.00 3.53 0.54
N TYR A 86 14.18 4.36 1.20
CA TYR A 86 13.57 5.54 0.61
C TYR A 86 14.35 6.75 1.12
N TYR A 87 14.93 7.54 0.21
CA TYR A 87 15.77 8.70 0.55
C TYR A 87 15.13 10.03 0.12
N GLU A 88 14.82 10.90 1.08
CA GLU A 88 14.37 12.27 0.81
C GLU A 88 15.56 13.24 0.70
N SER A 89 15.61 14.00 -0.41
CA SER A 89 16.51 15.14 -0.65
C SER A 89 15.72 16.46 -0.62
N ASP A 90 16.40 17.60 -0.77
CA ASP A 90 15.80 18.94 -0.85
C ASP A 90 16.15 19.60 -2.19
N ALA A 91 15.15 20.07 -2.93
CA ALA A 91 15.36 20.76 -4.20
C ALA A 91 16.01 22.14 -4.02
N ASP A 92 15.94 22.75 -2.82
CA ASP A 92 16.59 24.02 -2.54
C ASP A 92 18.13 23.83 -2.41
N PRO A 93 18.92 24.38 -3.35
CA PRO A 93 20.38 24.25 -3.33
C PRO A 93 21.03 24.97 -2.12
N HIS A 94 20.30 25.84 -1.42
CA HIS A 94 20.77 26.46 -0.18
C HIS A 94 20.69 25.50 1.01
N HIS A 95 19.76 24.55 0.99
CA HIS A 95 19.65 23.51 2.01
C HIS A 95 20.55 22.32 1.66
N GLN A 96 20.49 21.86 0.40
CA GLN A 96 21.15 20.64 -0.03
C GLN A 96 21.89 20.86 -1.37
N PRO A 97 23.22 21.05 -1.38
CA PRO A 97 24.00 21.02 -2.61
C PRO A 97 23.99 19.63 -3.26
N LEU A 98 24.03 19.56 -4.60
CA LEU A 98 23.95 18.30 -5.36
C LEU A 98 25.03 17.26 -4.99
N ASP A 99 26.23 17.72 -4.61
CA ASP A 99 27.31 16.81 -4.20
C ASP A 99 27.02 16.10 -2.87
N LYS A 100 26.15 16.66 -2.02
CA LYS A 100 25.72 15.98 -0.80
C LYS A 100 24.85 14.78 -1.11
N ASP A 101 23.95 14.85 -2.09
CA ASP A 101 23.13 13.69 -2.46
C ASP A 101 24.00 12.52 -2.95
N LYS A 102 25.02 12.82 -3.76
CA LYS A 102 26.00 11.82 -4.20
C LYS A 102 26.72 11.19 -3.01
N ALA A 103 27.17 12.01 -2.05
CA ALA A 103 27.83 11.53 -0.85
C ALA A 103 26.89 10.68 0.04
N SER A 104 25.62 11.05 0.18
CA SER A 104 24.61 10.26 0.90
C SER A 104 24.36 8.93 0.20
N ILE A 105 24.19 8.92 -1.13
CA ILE A 105 24.02 7.71 -1.94
C ILE A 105 25.22 6.75 -1.76
N GLU A 106 26.45 7.27 -1.84
CA GLU A 106 27.65 6.47 -1.59
C GLU A 106 27.71 5.92 -0.17
N THR A 107 27.30 6.71 0.82
CA THR A 107 27.25 6.27 2.22
C THR A 107 26.30 5.09 2.40
N PHE A 108 25.09 5.15 1.81
CA PHE A 108 24.15 4.02 1.84
C PHE A 108 24.73 2.76 1.19
N HIS A 109 25.30 2.87 -0.01
CA HIS A 109 25.86 1.71 -0.70
C HIS A 109 27.06 1.11 0.03
N ASN A 110 27.90 1.94 0.65
CA ASN A 110 29.04 1.48 1.45
C ASN A 110 28.60 0.67 2.67
N VAL A 111 27.44 1.00 3.25
CA VAL A 111 26.84 0.22 4.35
C VAL A 111 26.16 -1.07 3.83
N GLY A 112 25.72 -1.07 2.56
CA GLY A 112 25.08 -2.20 1.89
C GLY A 112 23.59 -2.01 1.61
N TRP A 113 23.04 -0.83 1.89
CA TRP A 113 21.64 -0.49 1.58
C TRP A 113 21.42 -0.36 0.07
N ASN A 114 20.20 -0.67 -0.38
CA ASN A 114 19.78 -0.44 -1.75
C ASN A 114 18.69 0.64 -1.79
N ILE A 115 18.98 1.79 -2.38
CA ILE A 115 18.01 2.88 -2.48
C ILE A 115 17.04 2.56 -3.63
N ILE A 116 15.76 2.40 -3.30
CA ILE A 116 14.71 2.03 -4.26
C ILE A 116 13.84 3.23 -4.64
N TYR A 117 13.66 4.19 -3.74
CA TYR A 117 12.87 5.39 -3.98
C TYR A 117 13.61 6.62 -3.50
N THR A 118 13.35 7.75 -4.15
CA THR A 118 13.82 9.06 -3.72
C THR A 118 12.70 10.10 -3.80
N SER A 119 12.88 11.21 -3.09
CA SER A 119 12.04 12.39 -3.29
C SER A 119 12.84 13.68 -3.17
N GLN A 120 12.27 14.76 -3.71
CA GLN A 120 12.77 16.12 -3.58
C GLN A 120 11.75 16.98 -2.80
N ASN A 121 12.15 17.51 -1.65
CA ASN A 121 11.37 18.47 -0.88
C ASN A 121 11.50 19.90 -1.46
N TYR A 122 10.55 20.77 -1.14
CA TYR A 122 10.50 22.18 -1.59
C TYR A 122 10.53 22.43 -3.11
N GLY A 123 10.21 21.42 -3.93
CA GLY A 123 10.10 21.54 -5.37
C GLY A 123 10.64 20.31 -6.08
N TRP A 124 10.92 20.46 -7.37
CA TRP A 124 11.55 19.42 -8.17
C TRP A 124 12.41 20.04 -9.27
N THR A 125 13.58 19.45 -9.51
CA THR A 125 14.50 19.86 -10.57
C THR A 125 15.02 18.66 -11.33
N GLU A 126 15.14 18.81 -12.65
CA GLU A 126 15.65 17.78 -13.57
C GLU A 126 17.10 17.40 -13.24
N GLU A 127 17.96 18.37 -12.90
CA GLU A 127 19.36 18.11 -12.55
C GLU A 127 19.51 17.21 -11.31
N ARG A 128 18.63 17.37 -10.32
CA ARG A 128 18.64 16.54 -9.11
C ARG A 128 17.98 15.18 -9.34
N ASP A 129 16.93 15.11 -10.15
CA ASP A 129 16.32 13.83 -10.58
C ASP A 129 17.35 12.95 -11.29
N GLU A 130 18.21 13.54 -12.14
CA GLU A 130 19.29 12.79 -12.79
C GLU A 130 20.26 12.15 -11.78
N ILE A 131 20.57 12.84 -10.68
CA ILE A 131 21.43 12.30 -9.62
C ILE A 131 20.67 11.24 -8.81
N LEU A 132 19.50 11.57 -8.28
CA LEU A 132 18.74 10.68 -7.41
C LEU A 132 18.31 9.40 -8.16
N GLY A 133 17.85 9.56 -9.40
CA GLY A 133 17.35 8.50 -10.27
C GLY A 133 18.42 7.59 -10.86
N TYR A 134 19.64 8.10 -11.16
CA TYR A 134 20.64 7.34 -11.94
C TYR A 134 22.05 7.29 -11.35
N TYR A 135 22.40 8.09 -10.35
CA TYR A 135 23.76 8.06 -9.81
C TYR A 135 24.03 6.77 -9.04
N ASN A 136 25.15 6.12 -9.38
CA ASN A 136 25.69 4.96 -8.68
C ASN A 136 24.65 3.83 -8.48
N LEU A 137 23.84 3.52 -9.50
CA LEU A 137 22.85 2.44 -9.41
C LEU A 137 23.49 1.10 -9.05
N THR A 138 22.82 0.36 -8.18
CA THR A 138 23.17 -1.03 -7.85
C THR A 138 22.65 -1.98 -8.93
N GLU A 139 23.23 -3.18 -9.05
CA GLU A 139 22.76 -4.18 -10.03
C GLU A 139 21.25 -4.42 -9.86
N HIS A 140 20.53 -4.50 -10.98
CA HIS A 140 19.07 -4.71 -11.10
C HIS A 140 18.13 -3.50 -10.90
N VAL A 141 18.62 -2.32 -10.52
CA VAL A 141 17.81 -1.09 -10.53
C VAL A 141 18.09 -0.31 -11.82
N LEU A 142 17.08 -0.12 -12.67
CA LEU A 142 17.23 0.63 -13.93
C LEU A 142 17.15 2.14 -13.72
N ARG A 143 16.36 2.56 -12.74
CA ARG A 143 16.19 3.93 -12.26
C ARG A 143 15.50 3.86 -10.89
N ARG A 144 15.87 4.73 -9.96
CA ARG A 144 15.11 4.92 -8.71
C ARG A 144 13.99 5.92 -8.99
N PRO A 145 12.70 5.59 -8.75
CA PRO A 145 11.64 6.56 -8.92
C PRO A 145 11.88 7.76 -8.00
N ASP A 146 11.83 8.96 -8.58
CA ASP A 146 12.04 10.22 -7.87
C ASP A 146 10.75 11.03 -7.81
N PHE A 147 10.32 11.35 -6.59
CA PHE A 147 9.05 12.02 -6.34
C PHE A 147 9.22 13.51 -6.04
N VAL A 148 8.23 14.32 -6.41
CA VAL A 148 8.11 15.67 -5.85
C VAL A 148 7.42 15.58 -4.49
N GLN A 149 8.06 16.08 -3.44
CA GLN A 149 7.48 16.14 -2.11
C GLN A 149 6.83 17.49 -1.85
N LEU A 150 5.60 17.47 -1.33
CA LEU A 150 4.85 18.68 -1.02
C LEU A 150 4.11 18.57 0.32
N GLY A 151 3.77 19.73 0.90
CA GLY A 151 2.87 19.80 2.06
C GLY A 151 1.41 19.93 1.60
N PRO A 152 0.51 18.97 1.86
CA PRO A 152 -0.86 19.02 1.34
C PRO A 152 -1.68 20.23 1.81
N TRP A 153 -1.38 20.77 3.00
CA TRP A 153 -2.01 21.99 3.52
C TRP A 153 -1.75 23.22 2.63
N THR A 154 -0.74 23.19 1.77
CA THR A 154 -0.40 24.30 0.87
C THR A 154 -1.33 24.40 -0.36
N LEU A 155 -2.14 23.38 -0.62
CA LEU A 155 -2.94 23.27 -1.84
C LEU A 155 -4.29 23.98 -1.76
N SER A 156 -4.76 24.32 -0.55
CA SER A 156 -6.11 24.85 -0.33
C SER A 156 -7.22 23.90 -0.82
N GLY A 157 -7.10 22.62 -0.45
CA GLY A 157 -8.01 21.55 -0.89
C GLY A 157 -7.51 20.93 -2.18
N ASN A 158 -8.38 20.80 -3.18
CA ASN A 158 -8.06 20.08 -4.42
C ASN A 158 -6.86 20.68 -5.21
N ILE A 159 -5.89 19.82 -5.60
CA ILE A 159 -4.74 20.18 -6.45
C ILE A 159 -5.13 20.75 -7.81
N SER A 160 -6.38 20.66 -8.25
CA SER A 160 -6.87 21.28 -9.49
C SER A 160 -7.30 22.74 -9.30
N ASN A 161 -7.45 23.22 -8.07
CA ASN A 161 -7.86 24.59 -7.77
C ASN A 161 -6.64 25.52 -7.72
N ASP A 162 -6.62 26.61 -8.49
CA ASP A 162 -5.53 27.59 -8.49
C ASP A 162 -5.94 28.91 -7.80
N PRO A 163 -5.01 29.65 -7.15
CA PRO A 163 -3.56 29.43 -7.14
C PRO A 163 -3.01 28.59 -5.96
N GLY A 164 -3.81 27.86 -5.19
CA GLY A 164 -3.35 27.28 -3.92
C GLY A 164 -2.96 28.38 -2.90
N ILE A 165 -2.33 28.00 -1.79
CA ILE A 165 -1.88 28.96 -0.74
C ILE A 165 -0.42 28.75 -0.31
N GLY A 166 0.28 27.83 -0.97
CA GLY A 166 1.69 27.51 -0.75
C GLY A 166 2.67 28.52 -1.34
N PRO A 167 3.98 28.20 -1.20
CA PRO A 167 5.03 28.96 -1.88
C PRO A 167 4.95 28.85 -3.42
N TYR A 168 4.29 27.81 -3.94
CA TYR A 168 4.10 27.57 -5.37
C TYR A 168 2.62 27.36 -5.69
N SER A 169 2.22 27.68 -6.93
CA SER A 169 0.85 27.44 -7.39
C SER A 169 0.57 25.96 -7.58
N ASN A 170 -0.70 25.55 -7.47
CA ASN A 170 -1.13 24.19 -7.77
C ASN A 170 -0.81 23.77 -9.22
N ALA A 171 -0.87 24.70 -10.18
CA ALA A 171 -0.38 24.48 -11.54
C ALA A 171 1.10 24.07 -11.63
N GLN A 172 1.95 24.64 -10.77
CA GLN A 172 3.37 24.28 -10.68
C GLN A 172 3.56 22.90 -10.07
N TYR A 173 2.83 22.57 -8.99
CA TYR A 173 2.86 21.22 -8.41
C TYR A 173 2.43 20.17 -9.44
N ARG A 174 1.33 20.39 -10.17
CA ARG A 174 0.90 19.50 -11.27
C ARG A 174 1.99 19.36 -12.33
N ALA A 175 2.67 20.44 -12.72
CA ALA A 175 3.76 20.38 -13.70
C ALA A 175 4.91 19.49 -13.21
N TRP A 176 5.33 19.62 -11.95
CA TRP A 176 6.36 18.76 -11.37
C TRP A 176 5.94 17.30 -11.29
N ILE A 177 4.72 16.98 -10.84
CA ILE A 177 4.24 15.59 -10.77
C ILE A 177 4.21 14.94 -12.17
N ASN A 178 3.90 15.69 -13.23
CA ASN A 178 3.95 15.17 -14.60
C ASN A 178 5.39 14.85 -15.05
N GLN A 179 6.38 15.60 -14.56
CA GLN A 179 7.79 15.47 -14.93
C GLN A 179 8.53 14.41 -14.09
N SER A 180 8.19 14.29 -12.81
CA SER A 180 8.73 13.32 -11.87
C SER A 180 8.13 11.92 -12.06
N ASP A 181 8.51 10.95 -11.22
CA ASP A 181 7.88 9.61 -11.20
C ASP A 181 6.61 9.54 -10.34
N GLY A 182 6.25 10.64 -9.71
CA GLY A 182 5.11 10.73 -8.81
C GLY A 182 5.25 11.80 -7.76
N VAL A 183 4.44 11.67 -6.72
CA VAL A 183 4.34 12.63 -5.63
C VAL A 183 4.58 11.94 -4.30
N SER A 184 5.24 12.62 -3.38
CA SER A 184 5.19 12.29 -1.96
C SER A 184 4.59 13.44 -1.17
N THR A 185 3.97 13.16 -0.03
CA THR A 185 3.46 14.20 0.86
C THR A 185 4.21 14.20 2.18
N ASP A 186 4.44 15.39 2.71
CA ASP A 186 4.66 15.58 4.14
C ASP A 186 3.31 15.45 4.88
N GLY A 187 3.30 15.14 6.17
CA GLY A 187 2.06 14.78 6.87
C GLY A 187 2.05 14.95 8.39
N PRO A 188 2.17 16.19 8.92
CA PRO A 188 1.89 16.46 10.33
C PRO A 188 0.48 16.05 10.73
N LEU A 189 0.35 15.08 11.62
CA LEU A 189 -0.96 14.62 12.08
C LEU A 189 -1.70 15.67 12.91
N GLY A 190 -1.03 16.67 13.46
CA GLY A 190 -1.70 17.84 14.05
C GLY A 190 -2.55 18.60 13.04
N TYR A 191 -2.02 18.88 11.85
CA TYR A 191 -2.79 19.51 10.77
C TYR A 191 -3.89 18.61 10.24
N TRP A 192 -3.63 17.30 10.16
CA TRP A 192 -4.66 16.33 9.75
C TRP A 192 -5.86 16.34 10.70
N GLN A 193 -5.61 16.35 12.02
CA GLN A 193 -6.66 16.28 13.04
C GLN A 193 -7.68 17.43 12.91
N ILE A 194 -7.21 18.64 12.61
CA ILE A 194 -8.06 19.83 12.51
C ILE A 194 -8.40 20.22 11.07
N ASP A 195 -7.98 19.40 10.09
CA ASP A 195 -8.08 19.69 8.66
C ASP A 195 -7.54 21.09 8.30
N PHE A 196 -6.35 21.40 8.83
CA PHE A 196 -5.74 22.71 8.66
C PHE A 196 -5.56 23.03 7.18
N GLN A 197 -6.11 24.16 6.73
CA GLN A 197 -6.04 24.59 5.34
C GLN A 197 -6.53 23.53 4.32
N GLN A 198 -7.50 22.70 4.71
CA GLN A 198 -8.02 21.60 3.89
C GLN A 198 -6.94 20.53 3.58
N MET A 199 -6.05 20.26 4.54
CA MET A 199 -5.00 19.25 4.43
C MET A 199 -5.54 17.89 3.96
N ARG A 200 -6.71 17.46 4.43
CA ARG A 200 -7.25 16.14 4.08
C ARG A 200 -7.59 16.07 2.60
N GLU A 201 -8.40 17.01 2.11
CA GLU A 201 -8.76 17.10 0.69
C GLU A 201 -7.53 17.30 -0.20
N GLY A 202 -6.58 18.13 0.24
CA GLY A 202 -5.28 18.27 -0.42
C GLY A 202 -4.56 16.95 -0.57
N SER A 203 -4.45 16.19 0.52
CA SER A 203 -3.76 14.89 0.57
C SER A 203 -4.45 13.87 -0.33
N TYR A 204 -5.78 13.82 -0.34
CA TYR A 204 -6.52 12.92 -1.24
C TYR A 204 -6.30 13.28 -2.71
N SER A 205 -6.42 14.58 -3.02
CA SER A 205 -6.40 15.05 -4.41
C SER A 205 -5.05 14.84 -5.10
N VAL A 206 -3.93 14.88 -4.35
CA VAL A 206 -2.61 14.63 -4.93
C VAL A 206 -2.41 13.16 -5.30
N VAL A 207 -2.88 12.23 -4.46
CA VAL A 207 -2.84 10.79 -4.76
C VAL A 207 -3.70 10.50 -5.99
N GLN A 208 -4.94 10.97 -5.98
CA GLN A 208 -5.87 10.80 -7.10
C GLN A 208 -5.31 11.41 -8.40
N TYR A 209 -4.68 12.59 -8.32
CA TYR A 209 -4.05 13.22 -9.48
C TYR A 209 -2.91 12.38 -10.02
N ALA A 210 -1.96 11.95 -9.18
CA ALA A 210 -0.84 11.12 -9.58
C ALA A 210 -1.32 9.82 -10.26
N HIS A 211 -2.29 9.12 -9.67
CA HIS A 211 -2.86 7.90 -10.24
C HIS A 211 -3.57 8.15 -11.58
N SER A 212 -4.26 9.29 -11.73
CA SER A 212 -4.96 9.64 -12.98
C SER A 212 -4.01 9.78 -14.18
N ILE A 213 -2.74 10.05 -13.93
CA ILE A 213 -1.67 10.13 -14.95
C ILE A 213 -0.67 8.97 -14.85
N SER A 214 -1.05 7.88 -14.17
CA SER A 214 -0.25 6.65 -14.02
C SER A 214 1.11 6.86 -13.35
N LYS A 215 1.16 7.74 -12.35
CA LYS A 215 2.32 7.99 -11.49
C LYS A 215 2.10 7.40 -10.10
N LEU A 216 3.17 7.19 -9.35
CA LEU A 216 3.10 6.68 -7.98
C LEU A 216 2.78 7.80 -6.98
N ALA A 217 2.23 7.42 -5.83
CA ALA A 217 1.99 8.32 -4.72
C ALA A 217 2.51 7.75 -3.40
N ALA A 218 3.20 8.58 -2.63
CA ALA A 218 3.62 8.30 -1.27
C ALA A 218 2.98 9.28 -0.28
N VAL A 219 2.50 8.80 0.86
CA VAL A 219 1.92 9.65 1.92
C VAL A 219 2.67 9.40 3.22
N MET A 220 3.16 10.48 3.82
CA MET A 220 3.82 10.43 5.11
C MET A 220 2.85 10.64 6.26
N LEU A 221 3.04 9.92 7.36
CA LEU A 221 2.38 10.12 8.64
C LEU A 221 3.44 10.52 9.67
N CYS A 222 3.34 11.77 10.17
CA CYS A 222 4.30 12.32 11.13
C CYS A 222 3.63 12.72 12.45
N PRO A 223 4.26 12.43 13.59
CA PRO A 223 3.65 12.66 14.88
C PRO A 223 3.55 14.12 15.27
N TYR A 224 4.37 15.02 14.74
CA TYR A 224 4.43 16.39 15.24
C TYR A 224 3.11 17.16 15.03
N GLY A 225 2.75 17.96 16.04
CA GLY A 225 1.50 18.70 16.07
C GLY A 225 1.44 19.96 15.20
N ALA A 226 2.57 20.40 14.62
CA ALA A 226 2.70 21.60 13.80
C ALA A 226 2.07 22.88 14.44
N GLY A 227 2.16 23.01 15.77
CA GLY A 227 1.59 24.12 16.54
C GLY A 227 0.09 24.00 16.88
N VAL A 228 -0.56 22.89 16.56
CA VAL A 228 -1.97 22.63 16.89
C VAL A 228 -2.11 22.25 18.37
N VAL A 229 -2.61 23.18 19.18
CA VAL A 229 -2.69 23.04 20.65
C VAL A 229 -3.64 21.94 21.13
N THR A 230 -4.58 21.48 20.30
CA THR A 230 -5.53 20.42 20.65
C THR A 230 -4.97 19.01 20.42
N TYR A 231 -3.90 18.92 19.64
CA TYR A 231 -3.23 17.67 19.30
C TYR A 231 -2.12 17.37 20.29
N ASN A 232 -2.04 16.13 20.77
CA ASN A 232 -0.95 15.64 21.61
C ASN A 232 -0.44 14.31 21.06
N SER A 233 0.78 14.30 20.51
CA SER A 233 1.39 13.11 19.89
C SER A 233 1.46 11.90 20.82
N THR A 234 1.78 12.09 22.12
CA THR A 234 1.82 11.02 23.13
C THR A 234 0.48 10.38 23.45
N ARG A 235 -0.63 10.98 23.00
CA ARG A 235 -2.00 10.47 23.19
C ARG A 235 -2.67 10.09 21.86
N ASP A 236 -2.46 10.90 20.82
CA ASP A 236 -3.31 10.94 19.64
C ASP A 236 -2.68 10.31 18.41
N TYR A 237 -1.34 10.16 18.37
CA TYR A 237 -0.61 9.85 17.13
C TYR A 237 -1.17 8.64 16.37
N VAL A 238 -1.27 7.48 17.03
CA VAL A 238 -1.76 6.26 16.37
C VAL A 238 -3.22 6.41 15.97
N THR A 239 -4.09 6.95 16.84
CA THR A 239 -5.52 7.11 16.51
C THR A 239 -5.73 8.07 15.33
N VAL A 240 -4.99 9.17 15.28
CA VAL A 240 -5.08 10.14 14.17
C VAL A 240 -4.44 9.57 12.90
N GLY A 241 -3.37 8.77 13.01
CA GLY A 241 -2.73 8.10 11.87
C GLY A 241 -3.62 7.03 11.25
N ILE A 242 -4.32 6.25 12.07
CA ILE A 242 -5.37 5.33 11.64
C ILE A 242 -6.47 6.09 10.89
N SER A 243 -6.92 7.23 11.43
CA SER A 243 -7.88 8.08 10.73
C SER A 243 -7.36 8.62 9.41
N ALA A 244 -6.04 8.80 9.25
CA ALA A 244 -5.43 9.23 8.01
C ALA A 244 -5.48 8.14 6.94
N ILE A 245 -5.07 6.92 7.30
CA ILE A 245 -5.17 5.72 6.45
C ILE A 245 -6.61 5.51 5.99
N HIS A 246 -7.57 5.45 6.94
CA HIS A 246 -8.99 5.29 6.61
C HIS A 246 -9.51 6.40 5.72
N GLY A 247 -9.09 7.65 5.98
CA GLY A 247 -9.50 8.79 5.18
C GLY A 247 -9.05 8.66 3.73
N HIS A 248 -7.82 8.20 3.49
CA HIS A 248 -7.31 7.98 2.13
C HIS A 248 -8.06 6.85 1.41
N GLU A 249 -8.25 5.72 2.08
CA GLU A 249 -8.99 4.58 1.54
C GLU A 249 -10.46 4.93 1.24
N ASP A 250 -11.13 5.62 2.16
CA ASP A 250 -12.54 6.01 2.03
C ASP A 250 -12.77 7.11 0.98
N ASN A 251 -11.71 7.73 0.46
CA ASN A 251 -11.76 8.74 -0.60
C ASN A 251 -11.13 8.24 -1.92
N ASP A 252 -10.94 6.92 -2.09
CA ASP A 252 -10.28 6.33 -3.28
C ASP A 252 -8.91 6.98 -3.58
N ALA A 253 -8.19 7.35 -2.52
CA ALA A 253 -6.91 8.04 -2.55
C ALA A 253 -5.85 7.23 -1.81
N ASP A 254 -5.92 5.91 -1.94
CA ASP A 254 -5.05 4.95 -1.27
C ASP A 254 -3.63 4.96 -1.89
N PRO A 255 -2.57 5.37 -1.18
CA PRO A 255 -1.26 5.58 -1.79
C PRO A 255 -0.53 4.26 -2.10
N ASP A 256 0.44 4.30 -3.01
CA ASP A 256 1.33 3.16 -3.29
C ASP A 256 2.31 2.92 -2.13
N ILE A 257 2.66 3.98 -1.41
CA ILE A 257 3.66 3.98 -0.33
C ILE A 257 3.12 4.76 0.88
N TRP A 258 3.12 4.13 2.05
CA TRP A 258 3.03 4.81 3.33
C TRP A 258 4.43 5.01 3.90
N ILE A 259 4.71 6.24 4.34
CA ILE A 259 5.93 6.58 5.06
C ILE A 259 5.54 6.89 6.51
N ILE A 260 6.08 6.12 7.46
CA ILE A 260 5.88 6.36 8.89
C ILE A 260 7.18 6.94 9.41
N PHE A 261 7.19 8.24 9.72
CA PHE A 261 8.41 8.95 10.03
C PHE A 261 8.21 9.96 11.16
N GLU A 262 9.08 9.90 12.16
CA GLU A 262 9.18 10.93 13.19
C GLU A 262 10.23 11.96 12.81
N TYR A 263 9.83 13.22 12.87
CA TYR A 263 10.74 14.34 13.03
C TYR A 263 10.04 15.47 13.79
N ALA A 264 10.84 16.29 14.47
CA ALA A 264 10.40 17.46 15.24
C ALA A 264 9.47 17.15 16.43
N ASP A 265 9.46 15.91 16.95
CA ASP A 265 8.68 15.50 18.11
C ASP A 265 9.35 14.37 18.93
N ASN A 266 10.43 14.68 19.65
CA ASN A 266 11.02 13.74 20.62
C ASN A 266 10.16 13.38 21.85
N VAL A 267 8.92 13.88 21.98
CA VAL A 267 8.10 13.55 23.16
C VAL A 267 7.31 12.27 22.98
N ILE A 268 6.99 11.87 21.74
CA ILE A 268 6.43 10.55 21.46
C ILE A 268 7.54 9.49 21.51
N PRO A 269 7.35 8.36 22.23
CA PRO A 269 8.38 7.32 22.26
C PRO A 269 8.49 6.60 20.90
N ALA A 270 9.69 6.15 20.56
CA ALA A 270 9.89 5.35 19.36
C ALA A 270 9.39 3.90 19.51
N VAL A 271 9.51 3.34 20.71
CA VAL A 271 9.19 1.93 21.08
C VAL A 271 8.33 1.89 22.36
N PRO A 272 7.60 0.79 22.63
CA PRO A 272 7.50 -0.45 21.86
C PRO A 272 6.55 -0.33 20.66
N GLU A 273 6.59 -1.30 19.74
CA GLU A 273 5.65 -1.37 18.61
C GLU A 273 4.23 -1.80 19.06
N GLN A 274 4.13 -2.50 20.19
CA GLN A 274 2.86 -3.00 20.70
C GLN A 274 2.80 -3.08 22.23
N ILE A 275 1.60 -3.02 22.78
CA ILE A 275 1.28 -3.31 24.18
C ILE A 275 0.12 -4.31 24.17
N SER A 276 0.34 -5.50 24.74
CA SER A 276 -0.69 -6.55 24.86
C SER A 276 -1.32 -6.97 23.53
N GLY A 277 -0.57 -6.92 22.41
CA GLY A 277 -1.08 -7.26 21.08
C GLY A 277 -1.65 -6.07 20.28
N TYR A 278 -1.83 -4.92 20.91
CA TYR A 278 -2.37 -3.71 20.29
C TYR A 278 -1.23 -2.77 19.91
N PRO A 279 -1.36 -1.97 18.83
CA PRO A 279 -0.37 -0.94 18.51
C PRO A 279 -0.18 0.00 19.70
N ALA A 280 1.06 0.17 20.16
CA ALA A 280 1.38 1.16 21.19
C ALA A 280 1.31 2.56 20.59
N ASN A 281 1.02 3.59 21.39
CA ASN A 281 1.11 4.96 20.90
C ASN A 281 2.58 5.44 20.82
N SER A 282 3.28 4.95 19.81
CA SER A 282 4.70 5.15 19.50
C SER A 282 4.88 5.21 17.99
N THR A 283 6.08 5.58 17.52
CA THR A 283 6.38 5.66 16.08
C THR A 283 6.40 4.27 15.45
N THR A 284 7.03 3.29 16.09
CA THR A 284 6.96 1.87 15.68
C THR A 284 5.56 1.28 15.83
N GLY A 285 4.73 1.77 16.75
CA GLY A 285 3.35 1.30 16.91
C GLY A 285 2.42 1.73 15.78
N MET A 286 2.62 2.92 15.22
CA MET A 286 1.95 3.32 13.97
C MET A 286 2.39 2.45 12.79
N ALA A 287 3.70 2.16 12.68
CA ALA A 287 4.21 1.25 11.65
C ALA A 287 3.66 -0.17 11.83
N PHE A 288 3.56 -0.67 13.06
CA PHE A 288 2.95 -1.96 13.39
C PHE A 288 1.49 -2.01 12.94
N TYR A 289 0.69 -0.99 13.24
CA TYR A 289 -0.69 -0.89 12.76
C TYR A 289 -0.73 -0.95 11.23
N ALA A 290 0.01 -0.09 10.53
CA ALA A 290 -0.02 0.00 9.07
C ALA A 290 0.35 -1.34 8.40
N LEU A 291 1.39 -2.01 8.92
CA LEU A 291 1.83 -3.31 8.43
C LEU A 291 0.77 -4.39 8.61
N LYS A 292 0.12 -4.42 9.78
CA LYS A 292 -0.94 -5.37 10.09
C LYS A 292 -2.21 -5.10 9.29
N HIS A 293 -2.59 -3.84 9.12
CA HIS A 293 -3.74 -3.43 8.30
C HIS A 293 -3.57 -3.90 6.85
N ARG A 294 -2.37 -3.71 6.30
CA ARG A 294 -2.02 -4.16 4.96
C ARG A 294 -1.93 -5.68 4.83
N ASP A 295 -1.27 -6.36 5.78
CA ASP A 295 -0.84 -7.76 5.62
C ASP A 295 -1.79 -8.79 6.24
N GLY A 296 -2.65 -8.38 7.16
CA GLY A 296 -3.45 -9.28 7.98
C GLY A 296 -2.80 -9.58 9.33
N GLU A 297 -3.64 -9.70 10.36
CA GLU A 297 -3.30 -10.44 11.56
C GLU A 297 -3.61 -11.93 11.37
N ALA A 298 -2.74 -12.79 11.90
CA ALA A 298 -2.90 -14.23 11.78
C ALA A 298 -4.24 -14.66 12.41
N GLU A 299 -4.97 -15.54 11.73
CA GLU A 299 -6.21 -16.16 12.22
C GLU A 299 -7.32 -15.17 12.61
N THR A 300 -7.39 -13.98 12.01
CA THR A 300 -8.46 -13.02 12.30
C THR A 300 -9.42 -12.75 11.16
N LEU A 301 -9.00 -12.91 9.89
CA LEU A 301 -9.85 -12.63 8.73
C LEU A 301 -10.25 -13.96 8.05
N ASP A 302 -11.53 -14.10 7.72
CA ASP A 302 -12.14 -15.39 7.33
C ASP A 302 -13.19 -15.19 6.22
N LEU A 303 -13.26 -16.12 5.27
CA LEU A 303 -14.22 -16.13 4.17
C LEU A 303 -15.01 -17.46 4.17
N TYR A 304 -16.31 -17.39 4.36
CA TYR A 304 -17.17 -18.60 4.39
C TYR A 304 -18.53 -18.39 3.72
N ILE A 305 -19.15 -19.50 3.33
CA ILE A 305 -20.50 -19.55 2.71
C ILE A 305 -21.48 -20.42 3.51
N ASP A 306 -20.96 -21.29 4.39
CA ASP A 306 -21.71 -22.19 5.26
C ASP A 306 -21.38 -21.83 6.71
N GLU A 307 -22.40 -21.61 7.54
CA GLU A 307 -22.23 -21.30 8.97
C GLU A 307 -21.45 -22.40 9.72
N GLY A 308 -21.45 -23.64 9.22
CA GLY A 308 -20.62 -24.73 9.76
C GLY A 308 -19.11 -24.57 9.51
N LYS A 309 -18.69 -23.60 8.70
CA LYS A 309 -17.29 -23.32 8.35
C LYS A 309 -16.73 -22.03 8.96
N ILE A 310 -17.47 -21.39 9.87
CA ILE A 310 -17.05 -20.19 10.61
C ILE A 310 -15.77 -20.47 11.40
N GLY A 311 -14.77 -19.61 11.27
CA GLY A 311 -13.52 -19.65 12.05
C GLY A 311 -12.58 -20.79 11.63
N GLN A 312 -12.64 -21.23 10.37
CA GLN A 312 -11.75 -22.28 9.86
C GLN A 312 -10.37 -21.77 9.41
N PHE A 313 -10.13 -20.46 9.44
CA PHE A 313 -8.82 -19.78 9.32
C PHE A 313 -7.80 -20.55 8.48
N ALA A 314 -8.04 -20.55 7.18
CA ALA A 314 -7.21 -21.29 6.25
C ALA A 314 -6.31 -20.29 5.51
N TYR A 315 -5.05 -20.10 5.96
CA TYR A 315 -3.98 -19.43 5.18
C TYR A 315 -3.56 -20.27 3.96
N VAL A 316 -4.54 -20.71 3.19
CA VAL A 316 -4.41 -21.71 2.16
C VAL A 316 -4.41 -20.97 0.84
N THR A 317 -3.27 -21.04 0.16
CA THR A 317 -3.03 -20.41 -1.13
C THR A 317 -3.90 -20.96 -2.26
N GLN A 318 -4.68 -22.03 -2.02
CA GLN A 318 -5.85 -22.50 -2.79
C GLN A 318 -6.32 -23.85 -2.24
N SER A 319 -7.57 -23.97 -1.79
CA SER A 319 -8.15 -25.28 -1.47
C SER A 319 -8.26 -26.15 -2.72
N THR A 320 -7.73 -27.37 -2.67
CA THR A 320 -7.84 -28.33 -3.79
C THR A 320 -9.19 -29.05 -3.81
N LYS A 321 -9.97 -28.97 -2.72
CA LYS A 321 -11.31 -29.55 -2.62
C LYS A 321 -12.35 -28.44 -2.81
N PRO A 322 -13.45 -28.70 -3.52
CA PRO A 322 -14.54 -27.75 -3.59
C PRO A 322 -15.13 -27.54 -2.20
N ASP A 323 -15.28 -26.28 -1.81
CA ASP A 323 -16.01 -25.85 -0.64
C ASP A 323 -17.51 -25.97 -0.84
N MET A 324 -17.95 -25.85 -2.09
CA MET A 324 -19.33 -25.96 -2.51
C MET A 324 -19.41 -26.58 -3.91
N ILE A 325 -20.43 -27.42 -4.13
CA ILE A 325 -20.79 -27.94 -5.44
C ILE A 325 -22.21 -27.48 -5.75
N LEU A 326 -22.38 -26.74 -6.84
CA LEU A 326 -23.69 -26.32 -7.34
C LEU A 326 -24.32 -27.47 -8.11
N ASN A 327 -25.49 -27.93 -7.68
CA ASN A 327 -26.21 -28.98 -8.40
C ASN A 327 -27.02 -28.37 -9.56
N SER A 328 -26.59 -28.65 -10.80
CA SER A 328 -27.14 -28.12 -12.06
C SER A 328 -28.38 -28.85 -12.60
N ASN A 329 -29.08 -29.63 -11.77
CA ASN A 329 -30.28 -30.38 -12.19
C ASN A 329 -31.51 -29.50 -12.49
N GLY A 330 -31.35 -28.17 -12.47
CA GLY A 330 -32.40 -27.20 -12.76
C GLY A 330 -32.63 -27.00 -14.26
N ALA A 331 -33.77 -26.41 -14.59
CA ALA A 331 -34.03 -25.91 -15.94
C ALA A 331 -33.29 -24.58 -16.16
N ALA A 332 -32.98 -24.23 -17.41
CA ALA A 332 -32.49 -22.89 -17.74
C ALA A 332 -33.42 -21.81 -17.15
N GLY A 333 -32.84 -20.79 -16.52
CA GLY A 333 -33.52 -19.76 -15.74
C GLY A 333 -33.56 -20.04 -14.22
N THR A 334 -33.16 -21.23 -13.77
CA THR A 334 -33.08 -21.54 -12.33
C THR A 334 -32.01 -20.66 -11.68
N THR A 335 -32.38 -19.99 -10.59
CA THR A 335 -31.46 -19.13 -9.81
C THR A 335 -31.22 -19.75 -8.45
N LEU A 336 -29.94 -19.93 -8.10
CA LEU A 336 -29.49 -20.35 -6.78
C LEU A 336 -28.88 -19.15 -6.07
N ASN A 337 -29.32 -18.88 -4.85
CA ASN A 337 -28.85 -17.74 -4.06
C ASN A 337 -28.09 -18.24 -2.84
N TYR A 338 -26.96 -17.60 -2.57
CA TYR A 338 -26.10 -17.85 -1.41
C TYR A 338 -25.63 -16.53 -0.82
N THR A 339 -25.14 -16.59 0.42
CA THR A 339 -24.50 -15.46 1.09
C THR A 339 -23.07 -15.85 1.40
N LEU A 340 -22.12 -15.07 0.90
CA LEU A 340 -20.73 -15.11 1.34
C LEU A 340 -20.56 -14.17 2.51
N HIS A 341 -19.78 -14.60 3.49
CA HIS A 341 -19.46 -13.84 4.67
C HIS A 341 -17.96 -13.58 4.72
N VAL A 342 -17.61 -12.32 4.98
CA VAL A 342 -16.24 -11.90 5.30
C VAL A 342 -16.26 -11.46 6.76
N ALA A 343 -15.61 -12.23 7.62
CA ALA A 343 -15.62 -11.99 9.06
C ALA A 343 -14.24 -11.56 9.55
N ASP A 344 -14.24 -10.61 10.48
CA ASP A 344 -13.07 -10.19 11.22
C ASP A 344 -13.26 -10.49 12.72
N TYR A 345 -12.39 -11.33 13.26
CA TYR A 345 -12.35 -11.70 14.68
C TYR A 345 -11.23 -11.00 15.45
N SER A 346 -10.52 -10.06 14.82
CA SER A 346 -9.59 -9.19 15.52
C SER A 346 -10.34 -8.34 16.55
N SER A 347 -9.70 -8.07 17.68
CA SER A 347 -10.23 -7.16 18.70
C SER A 347 -9.91 -5.69 18.44
N TRP A 348 -9.05 -5.38 17.47
CA TRP A 348 -8.51 -4.03 17.29
C TRP A 348 -8.25 -3.61 15.84
N LEU A 349 -7.96 -4.57 14.98
CA LEU A 349 -7.55 -4.31 13.61
C LEU A 349 -8.78 -4.34 12.71
N ASP A 350 -9.06 -3.24 12.02
CA ASP A 350 -9.97 -3.24 10.89
C ASP A 350 -9.20 -3.54 9.59
N TYR A 351 -9.94 -3.87 8.53
CA TYR A 351 -9.39 -4.17 7.22
C TYR A 351 -10.12 -3.42 6.12
N ALA A 352 -9.34 -2.80 5.23
CA ALA A 352 -9.75 -2.53 3.85
C ALA A 352 -9.64 -3.82 3.01
N ALA A 353 -10.34 -4.87 3.45
CA ALA A 353 -10.23 -6.21 2.87
C ALA A 353 -10.53 -6.19 1.36
N CYS A 354 -9.82 -7.01 0.60
CA CYS A 354 -10.01 -7.15 -0.83
C CYS A 354 -10.53 -8.55 -1.15
N ILE A 355 -11.67 -8.62 -1.84
CA ILE A 355 -12.24 -9.88 -2.33
C ILE A 355 -12.23 -9.90 -3.86
N ARG A 356 -11.77 -11.03 -4.42
CA ARG A 356 -11.59 -11.23 -5.86
C ARG A 356 -12.17 -12.56 -6.29
N VAL A 357 -12.84 -12.58 -7.44
CA VAL A 357 -13.37 -13.79 -8.04
C VAL A 357 -12.61 -14.12 -9.31
N ARG A 358 -12.11 -15.35 -9.39
CA ARG A 358 -11.49 -15.91 -10.60
C ARG A 358 -12.30 -17.10 -11.09
N ILE A 359 -12.48 -17.17 -12.40
CA ILE A 359 -13.13 -18.30 -13.07
C ILE A 359 -12.05 -18.99 -13.91
N SER A 360 -11.84 -20.29 -13.66
CA SER A 360 -10.70 -21.02 -14.22
C SER A 360 -10.86 -21.40 -15.70
N THR A 361 -11.99 -21.06 -16.32
CA THR A 361 -12.30 -21.35 -17.72
C THR A 361 -12.74 -20.07 -18.42
N ASP A 362 -12.21 -19.84 -19.62
CA ASP A 362 -12.58 -18.71 -20.51
C ASP A 362 -14.07 -18.75 -20.95
N GLN A 363 -14.80 -19.76 -20.50
CA GLN A 363 -16.20 -20.00 -20.76
C GLN A 363 -16.97 -19.98 -19.43
N GLN A 364 -17.76 -18.94 -19.21
CA GLN A 364 -18.88 -18.93 -18.24
C GLN A 364 -20.09 -19.72 -18.78
N ASP A 365 -19.86 -20.66 -19.70
CA ASP A 365 -20.91 -21.28 -20.50
C ASP A 365 -21.92 -21.99 -19.59
N GLY A 366 -23.13 -21.45 -19.55
CA GLY A 366 -24.25 -22.01 -18.79
C GLY A 366 -24.55 -21.35 -17.44
N TRP A 367 -23.77 -20.35 -17.00
CA TRP A 367 -24.03 -19.60 -15.77
C TRP A 367 -23.87 -18.09 -15.94
N HIS A 368 -24.83 -17.35 -15.40
CA HIS A 368 -24.72 -15.91 -15.15
C HIS A 368 -24.63 -15.70 -13.64
N ILE A 369 -23.53 -15.09 -13.18
CA ILE A 369 -23.23 -14.93 -11.76
C ILE A 369 -23.26 -13.45 -11.42
N ARG A 370 -23.98 -13.10 -10.36
CA ARG A 370 -24.11 -11.73 -9.89
C ARG A 370 -23.81 -11.64 -8.40
N TYR A 371 -23.08 -10.59 -8.03
CA TYR A 371 -22.64 -10.29 -6.68
C TYR A 371 -23.22 -8.95 -6.23
N SER A 372 -23.77 -8.88 -5.01
CA SER A 372 -24.25 -7.62 -4.45
C SER A 372 -24.01 -7.49 -2.95
N ILE A 373 -23.83 -6.26 -2.49
CA ILE A 373 -23.88 -5.89 -1.06
C ILE A 373 -25.13 -5.03 -0.88
N GLY A 374 -26.10 -5.54 -0.12
CA GLY A 374 -27.44 -4.98 -0.12
C GLY A 374 -28.01 -4.92 -1.54
N GLU A 375 -28.37 -3.71 -1.98
CA GLU A 375 -28.88 -3.42 -3.33
C GLU A 375 -27.79 -3.04 -4.36
N VAL A 376 -26.54 -2.86 -3.91
CA VAL A 376 -25.44 -2.41 -4.77
C VAL A 376 -24.82 -3.60 -5.49
N ASP A 377 -24.82 -3.57 -6.83
CA ASP A 377 -24.15 -4.57 -7.67
C ASP A 377 -22.64 -4.33 -7.69
N ILE A 378 -21.87 -5.35 -7.34
CA ILE A 378 -20.40 -5.30 -7.31
C ILE A 378 -19.75 -6.27 -8.29
N THR A 379 -20.54 -6.84 -9.21
CA THR A 379 -20.11 -7.92 -10.10
C THR A 379 -18.90 -7.54 -10.96
N GLU A 380 -18.87 -6.33 -11.51
CA GLU A 380 -17.74 -5.85 -12.32
C GLU A 380 -16.48 -5.69 -11.45
N THR A 381 -16.61 -5.05 -10.29
CA THR A 381 -15.49 -4.77 -9.40
C THR A 381 -14.88 -6.05 -8.82
N ILE A 382 -15.71 -6.99 -8.34
CA ILE A 382 -15.23 -8.23 -7.71
C ILE A 382 -14.57 -9.20 -8.70
N THR A 383 -14.94 -9.13 -9.98
CA THR A 383 -14.34 -9.93 -11.06
C THR A 383 -13.19 -9.22 -11.77
N SER A 384 -12.93 -7.96 -11.43
CA SER A 384 -11.76 -7.22 -11.90
C SER A 384 -10.46 -7.74 -11.26
N VAL A 385 -9.32 -7.36 -11.85
CA VAL A 385 -7.99 -7.70 -11.33
C VAL A 385 -7.73 -7.07 -9.94
N ASP A 386 -8.34 -5.92 -9.70
CA ASP A 386 -8.18 -5.13 -8.47
C ASP A 386 -9.10 -5.61 -7.34
N GLY A 387 -10.17 -6.33 -7.69
CA GLY A 387 -11.17 -6.81 -6.75
C GLY A 387 -12.04 -5.72 -6.14
N PHE A 388 -13.02 -6.17 -5.37
CA PHE A 388 -13.82 -5.28 -4.53
C PHE A 388 -13.09 -5.05 -3.20
N ILE A 389 -12.93 -3.77 -2.81
CA ILE A 389 -12.37 -3.39 -1.51
C ILE A 389 -13.49 -2.98 -0.57
N PHE A 390 -13.49 -3.56 0.62
CA PHE A 390 -14.35 -3.19 1.74
C PHE A 390 -13.82 -1.91 2.42
N VAL A 391 -14.30 -0.75 1.97
CA VAL A 391 -14.01 0.57 2.57
C VAL A 391 -15.30 1.28 2.98
N ARG A 392 -15.20 2.45 3.61
CA ARG A 392 -16.33 3.30 4.02
C ARG A 392 -17.29 2.54 4.94
N GLU A 393 -18.59 2.53 4.64
CA GLU A 393 -19.60 1.78 5.37
C GLU A 393 -19.44 0.26 5.28
N ASN A 394 -18.71 -0.24 4.27
CA ASN A 394 -18.49 -1.67 4.05
C ASN A 394 -17.21 -2.20 4.69
N ARG A 395 -16.39 -1.32 5.29
CA ARG A 395 -15.13 -1.72 5.96
C ARG A 395 -15.34 -2.89 6.93
N VAL A 396 -14.45 -3.87 6.87
CA VAL A 396 -14.50 -5.01 7.78
C VAL A 396 -13.88 -4.57 9.11
N ARG A 397 -14.73 -4.30 10.10
CA ARG A 397 -14.32 -3.77 11.41
C ARG A 397 -14.10 -4.90 12.43
N PRO A 398 -13.37 -4.64 13.52
CA PRO A 398 -13.17 -5.60 14.60
C PRO A 398 -14.47 -6.25 15.06
N ASN A 399 -14.49 -7.59 15.09
CA ASN A 399 -15.64 -8.40 15.51
C ASN A 399 -16.91 -8.16 14.69
N THR A 400 -16.77 -7.92 13.38
CA THR A 400 -17.91 -7.74 12.47
C THR A 400 -17.89 -8.74 11.32
N VAL A 401 -19.05 -8.87 10.66
CA VAL A 401 -19.22 -9.72 9.48
C VAL A 401 -19.85 -8.87 8.38
N GLN A 402 -19.19 -8.82 7.23
CA GLN A 402 -19.74 -8.28 5.99
C GLN A 402 -20.33 -9.41 5.15
N SER A 403 -21.42 -9.13 4.44
CA SER A 403 -22.15 -10.15 3.67
C SER A 403 -22.30 -9.74 2.21
N ILE A 404 -21.97 -10.65 1.31
CA ILE A 404 -22.16 -10.51 -0.14
C ILE A 404 -23.20 -11.54 -0.58
N ASN A 405 -24.27 -11.08 -1.20
CA ASN A 405 -25.23 -11.95 -1.86
C ASN A 405 -24.66 -12.41 -3.20
N VAL A 406 -24.72 -13.70 -3.46
CA VAL A 406 -24.29 -14.31 -4.72
C VAL A 406 -25.45 -15.05 -5.33
N SER A 407 -25.77 -14.71 -6.57
CA SER A 407 -26.80 -15.40 -7.35
C SER A 407 -26.18 -16.08 -8.56
N PHE A 408 -26.47 -17.36 -8.71
CA PHE A 408 -26.07 -18.19 -9.84
C PHE A 408 -27.31 -18.50 -10.66
N THR A 409 -27.42 -17.89 -11.83
CA THR A 409 -28.53 -18.11 -12.77
C THR A 409 -28.08 -19.04 -13.89
N GLN A 410 -28.75 -20.17 -14.03
CA GLN A 410 -28.45 -21.14 -15.07
C GLN A 410 -28.93 -20.62 -16.43
N THR A 411 -28.04 -20.45 -17.41
CA THR A 411 -28.37 -19.88 -18.74
C THR A 411 -28.56 -20.94 -19.83
N SER A 412 -28.12 -22.17 -19.61
CA SER A 412 -28.22 -23.32 -20.53
C SER A 412 -28.46 -24.61 -19.76
N MET A 413 -28.91 -25.69 -20.42
CA MET A 413 -28.92 -27.05 -19.83
C MET A 413 -27.68 -27.89 -20.19
N VAL A 414 -26.81 -27.36 -21.06
CA VAL A 414 -25.52 -27.95 -21.38
C VAL A 414 -24.46 -27.17 -20.60
N HIS A 415 -23.73 -27.88 -19.73
CA HIS A 415 -22.72 -27.28 -18.85
C HIS A 415 -21.33 -27.85 -19.13
N HIS A 416 -20.36 -26.96 -19.28
CA HIS A 416 -18.97 -27.29 -19.01
C HIS A 416 -18.71 -27.09 -17.52
N SER A 417 -17.83 -27.90 -16.93
CA SER A 417 -17.49 -27.73 -15.51
C SER A 417 -16.84 -26.37 -15.31
N MET A 418 -17.41 -25.56 -14.42
CA MET A 418 -16.86 -24.27 -14.04
C MET A 418 -16.26 -24.42 -12.64
N THR A 419 -15.02 -23.95 -12.46
CA THR A 419 -14.47 -23.71 -11.12
C THR A 419 -14.37 -22.21 -10.91
N LEU A 420 -14.95 -21.77 -9.81
CA LEU A 420 -14.90 -20.41 -9.33
C LEU A 420 -14.08 -20.38 -8.04
N THR A 421 -13.03 -19.58 -8.02
CA THR A 421 -12.20 -19.32 -6.84
C THR A 421 -12.50 -17.92 -6.35
N ILE A 422 -12.87 -17.79 -5.08
CA ILE A 422 -13.04 -16.51 -4.39
C ILE A 422 -11.86 -16.36 -3.46
N GLU A 423 -11.08 -15.31 -3.65
CA GLU A 423 -9.86 -15.03 -2.90
C GLU A 423 -10.11 -13.82 -1.98
N LEU A 424 -9.72 -13.94 -0.71
CA LEU A 424 -9.73 -12.87 0.27
C LEU A 424 -8.30 -12.47 0.63
N ALA A 425 -8.03 -11.17 0.65
CA ALA A 425 -6.80 -10.59 1.20
C ALA A 425 -7.14 -9.49 2.20
N ALA A 426 -6.25 -9.24 3.16
CA ALA A 426 -6.41 -8.17 4.16
C ALA A 426 -6.45 -6.76 3.53
N HIS A 427 -5.79 -6.61 2.39
CA HIS A 427 -5.77 -5.39 1.60
C HIS A 427 -5.59 -5.71 0.10
N ARG A 428 -5.90 -4.75 -0.78
CA ARG A 428 -5.56 -4.86 -2.21
C ARG A 428 -4.07 -5.15 -2.41
N GLY A 429 -3.78 -6.09 -3.30
CA GLY A 429 -2.41 -6.51 -3.65
C GLY A 429 -1.68 -7.35 -2.60
N SER A 430 -2.19 -7.42 -1.37
CA SER A 430 -1.65 -8.30 -0.33
C SER A 430 -1.88 -9.78 -0.65
N THR A 431 -1.12 -10.62 0.06
CA THR A 431 -1.24 -12.07 -0.01
C THR A 431 -2.67 -12.51 0.32
N VAL A 432 -3.17 -13.49 -0.43
CA VAL A 432 -4.45 -14.14 -0.14
C VAL A 432 -4.34 -14.82 1.23
N VAL A 433 -5.23 -14.45 2.15
CA VAL A 433 -5.30 -15.00 3.51
C VAL A 433 -6.32 -16.11 3.63
N ASP A 434 -7.31 -16.16 2.72
CA ASP A 434 -8.31 -17.22 2.67
C ASP A 434 -8.90 -17.35 1.25
N SER A 435 -9.47 -18.51 0.91
CA SER A 435 -10.13 -18.72 -0.37
C SER A 435 -11.25 -19.76 -0.31
N LEU A 436 -12.31 -19.54 -1.10
CA LEU A 436 -13.39 -20.51 -1.33
C LEU A 436 -13.35 -21.02 -2.77
N ARG A 437 -13.54 -22.33 -2.93
CA ARG A 437 -13.68 -22.95 -4.24
C ARG A 437 -15.09 -23.47 -4.47
N ILE A 438 -15.79 -22.90 -5.44
CA ILE A 438 -17.13 -23.33 -5.86
C ILE A 438 -17.01 -24.06 -7.20
N MET A 439 -17.57 -25.26 -7.29
CA MET A 439 -17.67 -26.01 -8.55
C MET A 439 -19.11 -26.06 -9.02
N ALA A 440 -19.33 -25.86 -10.31
CA ALA A 440 -20.65 -25.91 -10.95
C ALA A 440 -20.67 -26.82 -12.18
#